data_AF-A0A6N2AK86-F1
#
_entry.id   AF-A0A6N2AK86-F1
#
_cell.length_a   1.000
_cell.length_b   1.000
_cell.length_c   1.000
_cell.angle_alpha   90.00
_cell.angle_beta   90.00
_cell.angle_gamma   90.00
#
_symmetry.space_group_name_H-M   'P 1'
#
loop_
_entity.id
_entity.type
_entity.pdbx_description
1 polymer ?
#
loop_
_entity_poly.entity_id
_entity_poly.type
_entity_poly.pdbx_seq_one_letter_code
_entity_poly.pdbx_strand_id
1 'polypeptide(L)'
;MAPAIAQNGHVIGDVLCKKSIHDPLNWEMAAESLRGSHLNEVKKMVDEFRKPIVKLGGGTLTVAQVASITNTSGVKVQLSETARAGVKASSDCVMDCMSKGTYSYGVTTKFGATSHRRTKNGGALQKEHIRFLNAGVFGPNSKAVGPNGEKLYTHEAFRVAGLSGGFFQLQP
;
A
#
# COMPACT_ATOMS: atom_id res chain seq x y z
N MET A 1 8.92 -79.42 -2.65
CA MET A 1 8.99 -78.44 -1.55
C MET A 1 10.14 -77.49 -1.84
N ALA A 2 9.83 -76.31 -2.37
CA ALA A 2 10.77 -75.21 -2.56
C ALA A 2 10.33 -74.07 -1.61
N PRO A 3 11.25 -73.38 -0.90
CA PRO A 3 10.89 -72.47 0.16
C PRO A 3 10.43 -71.11 -0.39
N ALA A 4 9.45 -70.51 0.30
CA ALA A 4 8.91 -69.20 -0.02
C ALA A 4 9.95 -68.09 0.23
N ILE A 5 10.11 -67.20 -0.76
CA ILE A 5 10.95 -66.00 -0.65
C ILE A 5 10.17 -64.95 0.15
N ALA A 6 10.67 -64.61 1.34
CA ALA A 6 10.17 -63.49 2.13
C ALA A 6 10.49 -62.17 1.42
N GLN A 7 9.47 -61.41 1.02
CA GLN A 7 9.64 -60.05 0.53
C GLN A 7 9.84 -59.09 1.71
N ASN A 8 11.07 -58.62 1.90
CA ASN A 8 11.38 -57.47 2.75
C ASN A 8 11.07 -56.18 1.98
N GLY A 9 9.79 -55.83 1.88
CA GLY A 9 9.34 -54.53 1.38
C GLY A 9 9.09 -53.58 2.53
N HIS A 10 10.10 -52.80 2.95
CA HIS A 10 9.86 -51.63 3.78
C HIS A 10 9.21 -50.56 2.89
N VAL A 11 7.89 -50.41 3.03
CA VAL A 11 7.12 -49.37 2.35
C VAL A 11 7.55 -48.02 2.93
N ILE A 12 8.56 -47.39 2.32
CA ILE A 12 8.79 -45.94 2.47
C ILE A 12 7.80 -45.26 1.53
N GLY A 13 6.54 -45.27 1.95
CA GLY A 13 5.44 -44.75 1.16
C GLY A 13 4.39 -44.12 2.04
N ASP A 14 4.79 -43.24 2.98
CA ASP A 14 3.81 -42.30 3.58
C ASP A 14 4.36 -41.14 4.43
N VAL A 15 5.60 -40.66 4.23
CA VAL A 15 6.10 -39.52 5.04
C VAL A 15 6.97 -38.54 4.25
N LEU A 16 6.51 -38.10 3.07
CA LEU A 16 7.15 -36.98 2.35
C LEU A 16 6.28 -35.72 2.26
N CYS A 17 5.05 -35.73 2.80
CA CYS A 17 4.21 -34.54 2.91
C CYS A 17 3.43 -34.56 4.23
N LYS A 18 4.14 -34.42 5.36
CA LYS A 18 3.46 -33.84 6.53
C LYS A 18 3.12 -32.40 6.13
N LYS A 19 1.84 -32.15 5.81
CA LYS A 19 1.32 -30.80 5.60
C LYS A 19 1.72 -29.99 6.83
N SER A 20 2.69 -29.10 6.67
CA SER A 20 3.03 -28.16 7.74
C SER A 20 1.74 -27.43 8.05
N ILE A 21 1.24 -27.54 9.28
CA ILE A 21 0.05 -26.81 9.77
C ILE A 21 0.29 -25.28 9.67
N HIS A 22 1.54 -24.89 9.46
CA HIS A 22 2.00 -23.53 9.32
C HIS A 22 2.40 -23.24 7.87
N ASP A 23 1.90 -22.15 7.29
CA ASP A 23 2.28 -21.62 5.96
C ASP A 23 3.22 -20.40 6.14
N PRO A 24 4.49 -20.61 6.60
CA PRO A 24 5.37 -19.49 6.98
C PRO A 24 5.76 -18.58 5.81
N LEU A 25 5.62 -19.06 4.58
CA LEU A 25 5.98 -18.34 3.36
C LEU A 25 4.75 -17.85 2.58
N ASN A 26 3.53 -18.06 3.10
CA ASN A 26 2.26 -17.71 2.45
C ASN A 26 2.04 -18.34 1.06
N TRP A 27 2.69 -19.46 0.74
CA TRP A 27 2.53 -20.11 -0.57
C TRP A 27 1.19 -20.83 -0.67
N GLU A 28 0.70 -21.43 0.42
CA GLU A 28 -0.62 -22.06 0.45
C GLU A 28 -1.72 -20.99 0.32
N MET A 29 -1.60 -19.87 1.02
CA MET A 29 -2.52 -18.73 0.86
C MET A 29 -2.58 -18.23 -0.60
N ALA A 30 -1.42 -18.08 -1.26
CA ALA A 30 -1.35 -17.67 -2.65
C ALA A 30 -1.96 -18.72 -3.59
N ALA A 31 -1.69 -20.00 -3.39
CA ALA A 31 -2.25 -21.08 -4.19
C ALA A 31 -3.77 -21.19 -4.03
N GLU A 32 -4.29 -21.06 -2.81
CA GLU A 32 -5.75 -21.05 -2.54
C GLU A 32 -6.45 -19.85 -3.20
N SER A 33 -5.77 -18.71 -3.38
CA SER A 33 -6.35 -17.56 -4.10
C SER A 33 -6.61 -17.82 -5.59
N LEU A 34 -5.93 -18.82 -6.18
CA LEU A 34 -6.11 -19.25 -7.57
C LEU A 34 -7.14 -20.39 -7.71
N ARG A 35 -7.73 -20.84 -6.60
CA ARG A 35 -8.68 -21.93 -6.59
C ARG A 35 -10.06 -21.45 -7.07
N GLY A 36 -10.71 -22.28 -7.89
CA GLY A 36 -12.04 -21.99 -8.46
C GLY A 36 -11.98 -21.69 -9.95
N SER A 37 -13.10 -21.22 -10.51
CA SER A 37 -13.17 -20.89 -11.94
C SER A 37 -12.89 -19.41 -12.19
N HIS A 38 -12.17 -19.13 -13.28
CA HIS A 38 -11.91 -17.75 -13.70
C HIS A 38 -13.20 -16.94 -13.91
N LEU A 39 -14.25 -17.57 -14.45
CA LEU A 39 -15.55 -16.91 -14.67
C LEU A 39 -16.17 -16.40 -13.35
N ASN A 40 -16.05 -17.17 -12.27
CA ASN A 40 -16.59 -16.75 -10.97
C ASN A 40 -15.78 -15.58 -10.39
N GLU A 41 -14.47 -15.59 -10.56
CA GLU A 41 -13.61 -14.47 -10.14
C GLU A 41 -13.95 -13.18 -10.91
N VAL A 42 -14.18 -13.27 -12.22
CA VAL A 42 -14.62 -12.12 -13.04
C VAL A 42 -16.00 -11.61 -12.62
N LYS A 43 -16.95 -12.49 -12.32
CA LYS A 43 -18.27 -12.07 -11.81
C LYS A 43 -18.14 -11.29 -10.50
N LYS A 44 -17.35 -11.81 -9.55
CA LYS A 44 -17.04 -11.12 -8.29
C LYS A 44 -16.37 -9.77 -8.52
N MET A 45 -15.42 -9.70 -9.47
CA MET A 45 -14.75 -8.45 -9.86
C MET A 45 -15.76 -7.39 -10.37
N VAL A 46 -16.73 -7.79 -11.20
CA VAL A 46 -17.79 -6.88 -11.68
C VAL A 46 -18.69 -6.41 -10.54
N ASP A 47 -19.05 -7.30 -9.63
CA ASP A 47 -19.88 -6.95 -8.46
C ASP A 47 -19.16 -5.97 -7.52
N GLU A 48 -17.85 -6.15 -7.31
CA GLU A 48 -17.03 -5.21 -6.54
C GLU A 48 -16.90 -3.85 -7.23
N PHE A 49 -16.68 -3.82 -8.54
CA PHE A 49 -16.56 -2.59 -9.33
C PHE A 49 -17.80 -1.70 -9.22
N ARG A 50 -18.99 -2.31 -9.12
CA ARG A 50 -20.27 -1.61 -9.07
C ARG A 50 -20.62 -1.07 -7.68
N LYS A 51 -19.84 -1.37 -6.64
CA LYS A 51 -20.12 -0.87 -5.29
C LYS A 51 -19.92 0.65 -5.23
N PRO A 52 -20.86 1.40 -4.62
CA PRO A 52 -20.77 2.86 -4.57
C PRO A 52 -19.72 3.37 -3.57
N ILE A 53 -19.22 2.49 -2.69
CA ILE A 53 -18.28 2.84 -1.63
C ILE A 53 -17.12 1.85 -1.64
N VAL A 54 -15.90 2.38 -1.66
CA VAL A 54 -14.65 1.63 -1.47
C VAL A 54 -14.07 1.96 -0.10
N LYS A 55 -13.98 0.97 0.78
CA LYS A 55 -13.39 1.12 2.12
C LYS A 55 -11.92 0.66 2.10
N LEU A 56 -11.00 1.57 2.42
CA LEU A 56 -9.56 1.30 2.45
C LEU A 56 -9.08 1.04 3.88
N GLY A 57 -8.50 -0.13 4.11
CA GLY A 57 -7.95 -0.55 5.40
C GLY A 57 -6.51 -1.09 5.36
N GLY A 58 -5.87 -1.10 4.18
CA GLY A 58 -4.46 -1.49 4.02
C GLY A 58 -4.17 -2.94 3.64
N GLY A 59 -5.18 -3.81 3.51
CA GLY A 59 -4.97 -5.24 3.18
C GLY A 59 -5.98 -5.90 2.24
N THR A 60 -6.95 -5.14 1.72
CA THR A 60 -8.10 -5.72 0.97
C THR A 60 -8.42 -4.98 -0.32
N LEU A 61 -7.49 -4.18 -0.85
CA LEU A 61 -7.72 -3.41 -2.08
C LEU A 61 -7.68 -4.34 -3.29
N THR A 62 -8.69 -4.27 -4.15
CA THR A 62 -8.80 -5.10 -5.37
C THR A 62 -8.68 -4.26 -6.65
N VAL A 63 -8.35 -4.91 -7.77
CA VAL A 63 -8.29 -4.26 -9.10
C VAL A 63 -9.64 -3.65 -9.49
N ALA A 64 -10.75 -4.32 -9.15
CA ALA A 64 -12.10 -3.81 -9.37
C ALA A 64 -12.32 -2.46 -8.68
N GLN A 65 -11.90 -2.35 -7.43
CA GLN A 65 -12.02 -1.11 -6.66
C GLN A 65 -11.16 0.00 -7.24
N VAL A 66 -9.93 -0.29 -7.68
CA VAL A 66 -9.06 0.68 -8.35
C VAL A 66 -9.73 1.19 -9.63
N ALA A 67 -10.23 0.29 -10.49
CA ALA A 67 -10.95 0.65 -11.70
C ALA A 67 -12.22 1.47 -11.41
N SER A 68 -12.93 1.17 -10.33
CA SER A 68 -14.14 1.92 -9.94
C SER A 68 -13.83 3.35 -9.50
N ILE A 69 -12.67 3.60 -8.88
CA ILE A 69 -12.24 4.93 -8.43
C ILE A 69 -11.76 5.79 -9.59
N THR A 70 -11.08 5.19 -10.57
CA THR A 70 -10.59 5.92 -11.75
C THR A 70 -11.72 6.24 -12.73
N ASN A 71 -12.80 5.46 -12.70
CA ASN A 71 -14.03 5.80 -13.38
C ASN A 71 -14.69 7.00 -12.67
N THR A 72 -15.01 8.07 -13.40
CA THR A 72 -15.56 9.32 -12.85
C THR A 72 -17.00 9.18 -12.32
N SER A 73 -17.48 7.95 -12.11
CA SER A 73 -18.86 7.57 -11.79
C SER A 73 -19.31 7.80 -10.34
N GLY A 74 -18.66 8.72 -9.61
CA GLY A 74 -19.13 9.15 -8.28
C GLY A 74 -18.95 8.14 -7.14
N VAL A 75 -18.07 7.15 -7.29
CA VAL A 75 -17.69 6.21 -6.21
C VAL A 75 -17.02 6.98 -5.07
N LYS A 76 -17.41 6.68 -3.82
CA LYS A 76 -16.85 7.33 -2.63
C LYS A 76 -15.79 6.45 -1.97
N VAL A 77 -14.65 7.04 -1.63
CA VAL A 77 -13.61 6.37 -0.85
C VAL A 77 -13.80 6.67 0.63
N GLN A 78 -13.74 5.65 1.47
CA GLN A 78 -13.78 5.77 2.93
C GLN A 78 -12.55 5.11 3.54
N LEU A 79 -11.94 5.76 4.53
CA LEU A 79 -10.83 5.19 5.30
C LEU A 79 -11.37 4.37 6.46
N SER A 80 -10.75 3.21 6.73
CA SER A 80 -11.09 2.40 7.88
C SER A 80 -10.53 2.99 9.17
N GLU A 81 -11.41 3.27 10.12
CA GLU A 81 -11.05 3.78 11.46
C GLU A 81 -10.12 2.86 12.23
N THR A 82 -10.20 1.54 11.99
CA THR A 82 -9.35 0.54 12.63
C THR A 82 -7.85 0.73 12.32
N ALA A 83 -7.52 1.31 11.17
CA ALA A 83 -6.12 1.57 10.79
C ALA A 83 -5.54 2.82 11.49
N ARG A 84 -6.39 3.71 12.03
CA ARG A 84 -5.96 5.01 12.58
C ARG A 84 -4.95 4.86 13.72
N ALA A 85 -5.17 3.91 14.63
CA ALA A 85 -4.27 3.71 15.77
C ALA A 85 -2.86 3.33 15.32
N GLY A 86 -2.75 2.42 14.34
CA GLY A 86 -1.45 2.02 13.78
C GLY A 86 -0.76 3.16 13.02
N VAL A 87 -1.51 3.93 12.22
CA VAL A 87 -0.99 5.12 11.50
C VAL A 87 -0.50 6.18 12.49
N LYS A 88 -1.26 6.44 13.56
CA LYS A 88 -0.86 7.40 14.58
C LYS A 88 0.38 6.92 15.34
N ALA A 89 0.42 5.65 15.73
CA ALA A 89 1.56 5.09 16.46
C ALA A 89 2.87 5.17 15.65
N SER A 90 2.83 4.90 14.34
CA SER A 90 4.01 5.03 13.49
C SER A 90 4.41 6.50 13.29
N SER A 91 3.45 7.39 13.12
CA SER A 91 3.70 8.84 13.03
C SER A 91 4.36 9.38 14.30
N ASP A 92 3.81 9.06 15.48
CA ASP A 92 4.36 9.48 16.76
C ASP A 92 5.77 8.88 16.97
N CYS A 93 5.98 7.61 16.58
CA CYS A 93 7.29 6.95 16.67
C CYS A 93 8.36 7.69 15.87
N VAL A 94 8.05 8.13 14.64
CA VAL A 94 9.01 8.91 13.82
C VAL A 94 9.38 10.22 14.51
N MET A 95 8.38 10.93 15.05
CA MET A 95 8.60 12.20 15.76
C MET A 95 9.44 12.00 17.04
N ASP A 96 9.19 10.93 17.79
CA ASP A 96 9.95 10.55 18.97
C ASP A 96 11.40 10.13 18.65
N CYS A 97 11.60 9.38 17.56
CA CYS A 97 12.94 9.04 17.09
C CYS A 97 13.75 10.29 16.77
N MET A 98 13.12 11.29 16.14
CA MET A 98 13.78 12.54 15.84
C MET A 98 14.14 13.36 17.07
N SER A 99 13.23 13.45 18.04
CA SER A 99 13.48 14.21 19.28
C SER A 99 14.62 13.60 20.11
N LYS A 100 14.75 12.27 20.07
CA LYS A 100 15.84 11.50 20.71
C LYS A 100 17.16 11.56 19.94
N GLY A 101 17.21 12.23 18.78
CA GLY A 101 18.41 12.33 17.95
C GLY A 101 18.74 11.05 17.17
N THR A 102 17.77 10.15 16.99
CA THR A 102 17.97 8.93 16.20
C THR A 102 18.21 9.27 14.73
N TYR A 103 19.13 8.52 14.15
CA TYR A 103 19.55 8.66 12.78
C TYR A 103 18.76 7.72 11.86
N SER A 104 17.78 8.28 11.14
CA SER A 104 16.88 7.53 10.25
C SER A 104 17.02 8.03 8.81
N TYR A 105 17.18 7.10 7.88
CA TYR A 105 17.34 7.40 6.46
C TYR A 105 16.11 8.11 5.91
N GLY A 106 16.32 9.24 5.21
CA GLY A 106 15.23 10.04 4.63
C GLY A 106 14.41 10.86 5.62
N VAL A 107 14.75 10.78 6.92
CA VAL A 107 14.10 11.53 8.01
C VAL A 107 15.09 12.53 8.62
N THR A 108 16.22 12.04 9.13
CA THR A 108 17.32 12.88 9.67
C THR A 108 18.59 12.80 8.84
N THR A 109 18.61 11.97 7.80
CA THR A 109 19.66 11.93 6.78
C THR A 109 19.09 12.20 5.39
N LYS A 110 19.93 12.72 4.49
CA LYS A 110 19.53 12.99 3.11
C LYS A 110 19.35 11.69 2.29
N PHE A 111 18.96 11.84 1.03
CA PHE A 111 18.67 10.75 0.12
C PHE A 111 19.87 10.36 -0.76
N GLY A 112 19.90 9.10 -1.19
CA GLY A 112 20.81 8.57 -2.20
C GLY A 112 22.29 8.67 -1.80
N ALA A 113 23.14 9.03 -2.76
CA ALA A 113 24.59 9.17 -2.59
C ALA A 113 24.98 10.19 -1.50
N THR A 114 24.08 11.11 -1.15
CA THR A 114 24.33 12.13 -0.12
C THR A 114 23.79 11.76 1.26
N SER A 115 23.35 10.52 1.45
CA SER A 115 22.73 10.05 2.69
C SER A 115 23.62 10.06 3.92
N HIS A 116 24.94 10.19 3.74
CA HIS A 116 25.86 10.46 4.86
C HIS A 116 25.62 11.84 5.51
N ARG A 117 25.04 12.81 4.78
CA ARG A 117 24.75 14.15 5.28
C ARG A 117 23.55 14.13 6.23
N ARG A 118 23.70 14.81 7.36
CA ARG A 118 22.68 14.92 8.42
C ARG A 118 21.95 16.26 8.38
N THR A 119 20.72 16.29 8.89
CA THR A 119 19.95 17.51 9.10
C THR A 119 19.27 17.47 10.47
N LYS A 120 19.17 18.63 11.12
CA LYS A 120 18.30 18.84 12.29
C LYS A 120 16.98 19.52 11.91
N ASN A 121 16.81 19.90 10.65
CA ASN A 121 15.61 20.52 10.10
C ASN A 121 14.95 19.57 9.10
N GLY A 122 14.17 18.62 9.61
CA GLY A 122 13.48 17.64 8.80
C GLY A 122 12.40 18.27 7.90
N GLY A 123 11.69 19.30 8.38
CA GLY A 123 10.70 20.02 7.56
C GLY A 123 11.31 20.68 6.32
N ALA A 124 12.50 21.27 6.44
CA ALA A 124 13.22 21.80 5.27
C ALA A 124 13.68 20.68 4.33
N LEU A 125 14.09 19.53 4.86
CA LEU A 125 14.44 18.36 4.05
C LEU A 125 13.24 17.84 3.24
N GLN A 126 12.05 17.75 3.85
CA GLN A 126 10.84 17.32 3.13
C GLN A 126 10.44 18.30 2.02
N LYS A 127 10.54 19.62 2.28
CA LYS A 127 10.33 20.64 1.22
C LYS A 127 11.32 20.49 0.06
N GLU A 128 12.60 20.30 0.37
CA GLU A 128 13.64 20.12 -0.65
C GLU A 128 13.44 18.83 -1.45
N HIS A 129 12.97 17.77 -0.79
CA HIS A 129 12.66 16.49 -1.45
C HIS A 129 11.57 16.65 -2.51
N ILE A 130 10.45 17.29 -2.18
CA ILE A 130 9.37 17.57 -3.14
C ILE A 130 9.86 18.50 -4.25
N ARG A 131 10.65 19.53 -3.92
CA ARG A 131 11.23 20.46 -4.91
C ARG A 131 12.11 19.71 -5.93
N PHE A 132 12.96 18.81 -5.46
CA PHE A 132 13.88 18.05 -6.31
C PHE A 132 13.17 17.00 -7.18
N LEU A 133 12.17 16.29 -6.63
CA LEU A 133 11.45 15.24 -7.37
C LEU A 133 10.48 15.78 -8.43
N ASN A 134 10.03 17.03 -8.31
CA ASN A 134 9.22 17.70 -9.33
C ASN A 134 10.06 18.10 -10.56
N ALA A 135 10.63 17.10 -11.24
CA ALA A 135 11.51 17.23 -12.39
C ALA A 135 10.81 16.89 -13.73
N GLY A 136 9.52 16.56 -13.70
CA GLY A 136 8.72 16.35 -14.91
C GLY A 136 8.48 17.66 -15.67
N VAL A 137 8.51 17.59 -17.01
CA VAL A 137 8.31 18.77 -17.87
C VAL A 137 6.86 18.84 -18.31
N PHE A 138 6.12 19.77 -17.71
CA PHE A 138 4.75 20.11 -18.07
C PHE A 138 4.55 21.64 -17.98
N GLY A 139 3.32 22.11 -18.13
CA GLY A 139 2.96 23.49 -17.83
C GLY A 139 3.21 23.89 -16.36
N PRO A 140 2.69 25.04 -15.89
CA PRO A 140 3.00 25.58 -14.57
C PRO A 140 2.73 24.61 -13.42
N ASN A 141 3.61 24.65 -12.40
CA ASN A 141 3.57 23.76 -11.23
C ASN A 141 2.27 23.83 -10.42
N SER A 142 1.98 22.76 -9.67
CA SER A 142 0.90 22.66 -8.67
C SER A 142 -0.48 23.10 -9.19
N LYS A 143 -0.94 22.43 -10.25
CA LYS A 143 -2.28 22.59 -10.81
C LYS A 143 -3.07 21.30 -10.72
N ALA A 144 -4.35 21.41 -10.43
CA ALA A 144 -5.30 20.30 -10.49
C ALA A 144 -6.29 20.54 -11.64
N VAL A 145 -7.00 19.47 -12.02
CA VAL A 145 -8.11 19.53 -12.97
C VAL A 145 -9.39 19.20 -12.20
N GLY A 146 -10.38 20.09 -12.27
CA GLY A 146 -11.66 19.89 -11.62
C GLY A 146 -12.60 18.98 -12.43
N PRO A 147 -13.79 18.68 -11.89
CA PRO A 147 -14.73 17.73 -12.50
C PRO A 147 -15.19 18.11 -13.92
N ASN A 148 -15.14 19.40 -14.28
CA ASN A 148 -15.56 19.90 -15.60
C ASN A 148 -14.36 20.18 -16.53
N GLY A 149 -13.16 19.73 -16.17
CA GLY A 149 -11.94 19.94 -16.94
C GLY A 149 -11.25 21.29 -16.70
N GLU A 150 -11.74 22.10 -15.76
CA GLU A 150 -11.17 23.39 -15.42
C GLU A 150 -9.83 23.26 -14.70
N LYS A 151 -8.92 24.21 -14.94
CA LYS A 151 -7.62 24.26 -14.24
C LYS A 151 -7.82 24.95 -12.89
N LEU A 152 -7.48 24.27 -11.81
CA LEU A 152 -7.57 24.79 -10.44
C LEU A 152 -6.17 25.05 -9.89
N TYR A 153 -5.97 26.23 -9.29
CA TYR A 153 -4.80 26.48 -8.47
C TYR A 153 -4.95 25.83 -7.10
N THR A 154 -3.84 25.65 -6.38
CA THR A 154 -3.77 24.86 -5.15
C THR A 154 -4.83 25.25 -4.12
N HIS A 155 -5.08 26.55 -3.91
CA HIS A 155 -6.08 27.03 -2.94
C HIS A 155 -7.52 26.70 -3.37
N GLU A 156 -7.83 26.78 -4.67
CA GLU A 156 -9.15 26.44 -5.21
C GLU A 156 -9.38 24.94 -5.14
N ALA A 157 -8.36 24.14 -5.46
CA ALA A 157 -8.41 22.69 -5.37
C ALA A 157 -8.72 22.21 -3.93
N PHE A 158 -8.10 22.82 -2.91
CA PHE A 158 -8.39 22.52 -1.51
C PHE A 158 -9.85 22.82 -1.16
N ARG A 159 -10.36 23.98 -1.58
CA ARG A 159 -11.75 24.39 -1.34
C ARG A 159 -12.73 23.44 -2.02
N VAL A 160 -12.51 23.09 -3.28
CA VAL A 160 -13.37 22.15 -4.04
C VAL A 160 -13.35 20.76 -3.40
N ALA A 161 -12.21 20.32 -2.86
CA ALA A 161 -12.07 19.06 -2.14
C ALA A 161 -12.64 19.07 -0.71
N GLY A 162 -13.16 20.21 -0.22
CA GLY A 162 -13.69 20.34 1.14
C GLY A 162 -12.62 20.40 2.24
N LEU A 163 -11.37 20.74 1.90
CA LEU A 163 -10.27 20.88 2.86
C LEU A 163 -10.19 22.32 3.38
N SER A 164 -10.44 22.53 4.67
CA SER A 164 -10.45 23.86 5.31
C SER A 164 -9.18 24.20 6.11
N GLY A 165 -8.28 23.24 6.33
CA GLY A 165 -7.13 23.37 7.24
C GLY A 165 -5.89 24.08 6.69
N GLY A 166 -5.95 24.68 5.50
CA GLY A 166 -4.79 25.25 4.81
C GLY A 166 -3.81 24.18 4.29
N PHE A 167 -2.64 24.59 3.83
CA PHE A 167 -1.64 23.67 3.27
C PHE A 167 -0.87 22.94 4.37
N PHE A 168 -0.68 21.63 4.18
CA PHE A 168 0.11 20.81 5.10
C PHE A 168 1.58 21.22 5.10
N GLN A 169 2.17 21.28 6.29
CA GLN A 169 3.61 21.25 6.45
C GLN A 169 4.02 19.79 6.70
N LEU A 170 4.76 19.21 5.77
CA LEU A 170 5.19 17.82 5.88
C LEU A 170 6.11 17.66 7.10
N GLN A 171 5.70 16.78 8.00
CA GLN A 171 6.54 16.30 9.08
C GLN A 171 7.60 15.36 8.51
N PRO A 172 8.73 15.20 9.19
CA PRO A 172 9.82 14.35 8.74
C PRO A 172 9.45 12.89 8.55
#